data_AF-A0A7S2QSZ6-F1
#
_entry.id   AF-A0A7S2QSZ6-F1
#
_cell.length_a   1.000
_cell.length_b   1.000
_cell.length_c   1.000
_cell.angle_alpha   90.00
_cell.angle_beta   90.00
_cell.angle_gamma   90.00
#
_symmetry.space_group_name_H-M   'P 1'
#
loop_
_entity.id
_entity.type
_entity.pdbx_description
1 polymer ?
#
loop_
_entity_poly.entity_id
_entity_poly.type
_entity_poly.pdbx_seq_one_letter_code
_entity_poly.pdbx_strand_id
1 'polypeptide(L)'
;SNNLVLHLDKLLPIIIDALQDDTITSNKRMVAVRTLGLLIQGTGYAVPVYEKYPNLLPAMLAAVRNEHNWDTRREVIRTLGILGARDPLLCQDVDKKVKGDRESKLTNTVEEHI
;
A
#
# COMPACT_ATOMS: atom_id res chain seq x y z
N SER A 1 -6.21 -28.19 -7.21
CA SER A 1 -4.87 -27.69 -7.57
C SER A 1 -4.83 -26.16 -7.47
N ASN A 2 -4.47 -25.59 -6.31
CA ASN A 2 -4.37 -24.13 -6.15
C ASN A 2 -2.91 -23.69 -6.38
N ASN A 3 -2.51 -23.67 -7.66
CA ASN A 3 -1.16 -23.28 -8.11
C ASN A 3 -0.97 -21.74 -8.21
N LEU A 4 -2.05 -20.97 -7.98
CA LEU A 4 -2.04 -19.51 -8.11
C LEU A 4 -1.24 -18.81 -7.00
N VAL A 5 -1.30 -19.35 -5.77
CA VAL A 5 -0.61 -18.79 -4.60
C VAL A 5 0.91 -18.77 -4.80
N LEU A 6 1.47 -19.77 -5.49
CA LEU A 6 2.90 -19.85 -5.82
C LEU A 6 3.38 -18.75 -6.78
N HIS A 7 2.45 -18.14 -7.53
CA HIS A 7 2.76 -17.08 -8.50
C HIS A 7 2.46 -15.68 -7.95
N LEU A 8 1.74 -15.57 -6.82
CA LEU A 8 1.42 -14.28 -6.19
C LEU A 8 2.67 -13.49 -5.84
N ASP A 9 3.75 -14.15 -5.42
CA ASP A 9 5.00 -13.48 -5.06
C ASP A 9 5.64 -12.72 -6.22
N LYS A 10 5.38 -13.14 -7.46
CA LYS A 10 5.86 -12.49 -8.69
C LYS A 10 4.86 -11.47 -9.24
N LEU A 11 3.57 -11.71 -9.05
CA LEU A 11 2.50 -10.87 -9.60
C LEU A 11 2.17 -9.67 -8.72
N LEU A 12 2.15 -9.84 -7.40
CA LEU A 12 1.83 -8.77 -6.45
C LEU A 12 2.74 -7.55 -6.56
N PRO A 13 4.08 -7.67 -6.65
CA PRO A 13 4.94 -6.50 -6.82
C PRO A 13 4.56 -5.68 -8.05
N ILE A 14 4.34 -6.34 -9.19
CA ILE A 14 4.03 -5.68 -10.47
C ILE A 14 2.69 -4.92 -10.38
N ILE A 15 1.69 -5.54 -9.76
CA ILE A 15 0.35 -4.93 -9.61
C ILE A 15 0.40 -3.76 -8.63
N ILE A 16 1.17 -3.89 -7.54
CA ILE A 16 1.32 -2.85 -6.52
C ILE A 16 2.10 -1.66 -7.07
N ASP A 17 3.18 -1.91 -7.81
CA ASP A 17 3.95 -0.86 -8.49
C ASP A 17 3.07 -0.11 -9.48
N ALA A 18 2.29 -0.83 -10.30
CA ALA A 18 1.33 -0.20 -11.21
C ALA A 18 0.27 0.63 -10.47
N LEU A 19 -0.16 0.21 -9.28
CA LEU A 19 -1.13 0.97 -8.47
C LEU A 19 -0.53 2.26 -7.91
N GLN A 20 0.76 2.22 -7.52
CA GLN A 20 1.51 3.34 -6.93
C GLN A 20 2.11 4.29 -7.97
N ASP A 21 2.13 3.90 -9.24
CA ASP A 21 2.65 4.73 -10.33
C ASP A 21 1.70 5.91 -10.62
N ASP A 22 2.14 7.12 -10.27
CA ASP A 22 1.40 8.35 -10.54
C ASP A 22 1.39 8.74 -12.02
N THR A 23 2.24 8.12 -12.85
CA THR A 23 2.34 8.40 -14.29
C THR A 23 1.31 7.65 -15.12
N ILE A 24 0.70 6.58 -14.58
CA ILE A 24 -0.28 5.79 -15.32
C ILE A 24 -1.68 6.42 -15.32
N THR A 25 -2.44 6.12 -16.37
CA THR A 25 -3.81 6.62 -16.49
C THR A 25 -4.73 6.02 -15.43
N SER A 26 -5.75 6.79 -15.03
CA SER A 26 -6.76 6.38 -14.06
C SER A 26 -7.41 5.02 -14.40
N ASN A 27 -7.68 4.76 -15.69
CA ASN A 27 -8.20 3.46 -16.14
C ASN A 27 -7.22 2.30 -15.93
N LYS A 28 -5.92 2.50 -16.17
CA LYS A 28 -4.91 1.47 -15.91
C LYS A 28 -4.78 1.20 -14.40
N ARG A 29 -4.83 2.26 -13.59
CA ARG A 29 -4.83 2.15 -12.13
C ARG A 29 -6.06 1.38 -11.63
N MET A 30 -7.24 1.67 -12.17
CA MET A 30 -8.46 0.92 -11.89
C MET A 30 -8.30 -0.58 -12.19
N VAL A 31 -7.72 -0.93 -13.34
CA VAL A 31 -7.47 -2.34 -13.70
C VAL A 31 -6.49 -2.98 -12.74
N ALA A 32 -5.42 -2.29 -12.34
CA ALA A 32 -4.46 -2.79 -11.35
C ALA A 32 -5.14 -3.05 -9.99
N VAL A 33 -5.90 -2.08 -9.49
CA VAL A 33 -6.66 -2.16 -8.23
C VAL A 33 -7.66 -3.33 -8.27
N ARG A 34 -8.43 -3.45 -9.36
CA ARG A 34 -9.40 -4.53 -9.54
C ARG A 34 -8.74 -5.90 -9.60
N THR A 35 -7.60 -6.00 -10.28
CA THR A 35 -6.83 -7.25 -10.39
C THR A 35 -6.34 -7.68 -9.00
N LEU A 36 -5.84 -6.73 -8.20
CA LEU A 36 -5.46 -6.99 -6.81
C LEU A 36 -6.64 -7.53 -5.99
N GLY A 37 -7.80 -6.89 -6.07
CA GLY A 37 -9.01 -7.32 -5.36
C GLY A 37 -9.45 -8.74 -5.74
N LEU A 38 -9.42 -9.07 -7.03
CA LEU A 38 -9.76 -10.41 -7.53
C LEU A 38 -8.78 -11.47 -7.06
N LEU A 39 -7.47 -11.19 -7.09
CA LEU A 39 -6.44 -12.11 -6.63
C LEU A 39 -6.60 -12.42 -5.15
N ILE A 40 -6.81 -11.39 -4.33
CA ILE A 40 -6.94 -11.53 -2.88
C ILE A 40 -8.24 -12.26 -2.54
N GLN A 41 -9.35 -11.92 -3.18
CA GLN A 41 -10.63 -12.60 -3.00
C GLN A 41 -10.56 -14.09 -3.39
N GLY A 42 -9.85 -14.42 -4.47
CA GLY A 42 -9.71 -15.80 -4.95
C GLY A 42 -8.72 -16.65 -4.16
N THR A 43 -7.81 -16.04 -3.38
CA THR A 43 -6.71 -16.75 -2.71
C THR A 43 -6.74 -16.67 -1.19
N GLY A 44 -7.51 -15.73 -0.61
CA GLY A 44 -7.52 -15.47 0.83
C GLY A 44 -6.24 -14.80 1.35
N TYR A 45 -5.37 -14.30 0.47
CA TYR A 45 -4.02 -13.84 0.80
C TYR A 45 -3.96 -12.39 1.36
N ALA A 46 -5.01 -11.90 2.03
CA ALA A 46 -5.11 -10.49 2.42
C ALA A 46 -4.12 -10.06 3.50
N VAL A 47 -3.94 -10.86 4.55
CA VAL A 47 -3.05 -10.53 5.69
C VAL A 47 -1.58 -10.46 5.28
N PRO A 48 -1.01 -11.46 4.55
CA PRO A 48 0.38 -11.42 4.13
C PRO A 48 0.70 -10.26 3.17
N VAL A 49 -0.28 -9.76 2.42
CA VAL A 49 -0.09 -8.62 1.49
C VAL A 49 0.30 -7.36 2.26
N TYR A 50 -0.35 -7.08 3.39
CA TYR A 50 -0.04 -5.88 4.17
C TYR A 50 1.26 -5.98 4.97
N GLU A 51 1.68 -7.19 5.33
CA GLU A 51 2.97 -7.46 5.96
C GLU A 51 4.12 -7.30 4.95
N LYS A 52 3.93 -7.82 3.73
CA LYS A 52 4.94 -7.79 2.67
C LYS A 52 5.03 -6.43 1.97
N TYR A 53 3.92 -5.69 1.92
CA TYR A 53 3.82 -4.38 1.26
C TYR A 53 3.21 -3.33 2.21
N PRO A 54 3.97 -2.84 3.20
CA PRO A 54 3.45 -1.92 4.21
C PRO A 54 2.99 -0.58 3.62
N ASN A 55 3.57 -0.15 2.49
CA ASN A 55 3.22 1.09 1.78
C ASN A 55 1.89 1.01 1.01
N LEU A 56 1.33 -0.20 0.83
CA LEU A 56 0.10 -0.40 0.06
C LEU A 56 -1.10 0.32 0.68
N LEU A 57 -1.29 0.18 2.00
CA LEU A 57 -2.43 0.80 2.68
C LEU A 57 -2.39 2.34 2.59
N PRO A 58 -1.27 3.02 2.91
CA PRO A 58 -1.13 4.46 2.66
C PRO A 58 -1.41 4.85 1.20
N ALA A 59 -0.90 4.10 0.22
CA ALA A 59 -1.11 4.37 -1.20
C ALA A 59 -2.59 4.24 -1.60
N MET A 60 -3.29 3.20 -1.15
CA MET A 60 -4.71 3.02 -1.42
C MET A 60 -5.55 4.12 -0.76
N LEU A 61 -5.23 4.53 0.47
CA LEU A 61 -5.90 5.65 1.13
C LEU A 61 -5.66 6.98 0.41
N ALA A 62 -4.43 7.21 -0.09
CA ALA A 62 -4.12 8.36 -0.93
C ALA A 62 -4.93 8.33 -2.23
N ALA A 63 -5.06 7.16 -2.88
CA ALA A 63 -5.88 6.99 -4.08
C ALA A 63 -7.37 7.30 -3.82
N VAL A 64 -7.94 6.91 -2.67
CA VAL A 64 -9.31 7.29 -2.30
C VAL A 64 -9.48 8.81 -2.21
N ARG A 65 -8.48 9.52 -1.67
CA ARG A 65 -8.52 10.97 -1.46
C ARG A 65 -8.27 11.76 -2.76
N ASN A 66 -7.33 11.30 -3.57
CA ASN A 66 -6.76 12.07 -4.66
C ASN A 66 -7.30 11.66 -6.05
N GLU A 67 -7.90 10.48 -6.21
CA GLU A 67 -8.39 10.02 -7.51
C GLU A 67 -9.61 10.83 -7.97
N HIS A 68 -9.54 11.41 -9.17
CA HIS A 68 -10.59 12.27 -9.72
C HIS A 68 -11.69 11.48 -10.41
N ASN A 69 -11.37 10.28 -10.92
CA ASN A 69 -12.34 9.40 -11.54
C ASN A 69 -13.15 8.64 -10.47
N TRP A 70 -14.47 8.82 -10.49
CA TRP A 70 -15.38 8.22 -9.52
C TRP A 70 -15.39 6.68 -9.57
N ASP A 71 -15.36 6.08 -10.76
CA ASP A 71 -15.36 4.62 -10.92
C ASP A 71 -14.07 4.01 -10.38
N THR A 72 -12.94 4.65 -10.65
CA THR A 72 -11.63 4.22 -10.12
C THR A 72 -11.61 4.34 -8.60
N ARG A 73 -12.11 5.47 -8.06
CA ARG A 73 -12.23 5.68 -6.61
C ARG A 73 -13.11 4.61 -5.95
N ARG A 74 -14.26 4.29 -6.55
CA ARG A 74 -15.17 3.25 -6.05
C ARG A 74 -14.51 1.87 -6.05
N GLU A 75 -13.71 1.55 -7.06
CA GLU A 75 -12.99 0.29 -7.13
C GLU A 75 -11.89 0.18 -6.06
N VAL A 76 -11.19 1.28 -5.77
CA VAL A 76 -10.23 1.34 -4.65
C VAL A 76 -10.94 1.09 -3.32
N ILE A 77 -12.08 1.74 -3.06
CA ILE A 77 -12.88 1.54 -1.85
C ILE A 77 -13.37 0.08 -1.75
N ARG A 78 -13.86 -0.49 -2.85
CA ARG A 78 -14.29 -1.90 -2.89
C ARG A 78 -13.13 -2.84 -2.54
N THR A 79 -11.95 -2.60 -3.11
CA THR A 79 -10.76 -3.43 -2.90
C THR A 79 -10.25 -3.32 -1.47
N LEU A 80 -10.29 -2.13 -0.86
CA LEU A 80 -10.04 -1.95 0.58
C LEU A 80 -11.02 -2.77 1.43
N GLY A 81 -12.30 -2.81 1.06
CA GLY A 81 -13.29 -3.66 1.72
C GLY A 81 -12.99 -5.17 1.61
N ILE A 82 -12.45 -5.62 0.46
CA ILE A 82 -12.02 -7.02 0.24
C ILE A 82 -10.80 -7.36 1.09
N LEU A 83 -9.84 -6.44 1.17
CA LEU A 83 -8.64 -6.58 1.99
C LEU A 83 -8.96 -6.63 3.50
N GLY A 84 -10.12 -6.13 3.90
CA GLY A 84 -10.57 -6.07 5.29
C GLY A 84 -9.95 -4.92 6.07
N ALA A 85 -10.56 -4.61 7.21
CA ALA A 85 -10.03 -3.61 8.13
C ALA A 85 -8.75 -4.14 8.77
N ARG A 86 -7.59 -3.64 8.32
CA ARG A 86 -6.36 -3.76 9.09
C ARG A 86 -6.48 -2.80 10.27
N ASP A 87 -6.32 -3.31 11.49
CA ASP A 87 -6.44 -2.54 12.72
C ASP A 87 -5.59 -1.25 12.63
N PRO A 88 -6.20 -0.04 12.78
CA PRO A 88 -5.48 1.23 12.78
C PRO A 88 -4.39 1.31 13.84
N LEU A 89 -4.51 0.55 14.94
CA LEU A 89 -3.58 0.55 16.05
C LEU A 89 -2.24 -0.11 15.68
N LEU A 90 -2.26 -1.09 14.78
CA LEU A 90 -1.04 -1.74 14.26
C LEU A 90 -0.26 -0.84 13.29
N CYS A 91 -0.90 0.21 12.74
CA CYS A 91 -0.25 1.17 11.84
C CYS A 91 0.52 2.27 12.59
N GLN A 92 0.29 2.44 13.91
CA GLN A 92 0.93 3.51 14.70
C GLN A 92 2.41 3.27 15.00
N ASP A 93 2.92 2.05 14.81
CA ASP A 93 4.33 1.75 15.11
C ASP A 93 5.27 2.04 13.93
N VAL A 94 4.74 2.24 12.72
CA VAL A 94 5.54 2.70 11.56
C VAL A 94 5.82 4.21 11.65
N ASP A 95 4.87 4.98 12.17
CA ASP A 95 4.96 6.45 12.26
C ASP A 95 5.85 6.91 13.43
N LYS A 96 6.05 6.07 14.45
CA LYS A 96 6.96 6.36 15.58
C LYS A 96 8.44 6.31 15.19
N LYS A 97 8.81 5.60 14.13
CA LYS A 97 10.22 5.48 13.71
C LYS A 97 10.69 6.67 12.89
N VAL A 98 9.79 7.35 12.16
CA VAL A 98 10.12 8.51 11.33
C VAL A 98 10.32 9.79 12.15
N LYS A 99 9.78 9.86 13.37
CA LYS A 99 9.93 11.02 14.25
C LYS A 99 11.19 11.00 15.12
N GLY A 100 11.74 9.82 15.42
CA GLY A 100 12.97 9.66 16.22
C GLY A 100 14.25 10.04 15.47
N ASP A 101 14.29 9.85 14.15
CA ASP A 101 15.51 10.07 13.35
C ASP A 101 15.76 11.55 12.99
N ARG A 102 14.79 12.44 13.25
CA ARG A 102 14.95 13.89 12.98
C ARG A 102 15.48 14.67 14.18
N GLU A 103 15.30 14.18 15.40
CA GLU A 103 15.81 14.87 16.60
C GLU A 103 17.27 14.51 16.91
N SER A 104 17.78 13.35 16.47
CA SER A 104 19.19 12.96 16.71
C SER A 104 20.19 13.65 15.78
N LYS A 105 19.74 14.26 14.66
CA LYS A 105 20.63 14.94 13.71
C LYS A 105 20.87 16.41 14.04
N LEU A 106 20.07 17.03 14.91
CA LEU A 106 20.21 18.45 15.24
C LEU A 106 21.17 18.69 16.43
N THR A 107 21.36 17.70 17.31
CA THR A 107 22.24 17.83 18.49
C THR A 107 23.71 17.54 18.22
N ASN A 108 24.05 16.85 17.12
CA ASN A 108 25.43 16.41 16.86
C ASN A 108 26.26 17.35 15.97
N THR A 109 25.72 18.50 15.53
CA THR A 109 26.50 19.47 14.72
C THR A 109 27.07 20.63 15.55
N VAL A 110 26.64 20.79 16.81
CA VAL A 110 27.07 21.92 17.65
C VAL A 110 28.27 21.64 18.54
N GLU A 111 28.75 20.39 18.65
CA GLU A 111 29.88 20.04 19.54
C GLU A 111 31.23 19.76 18.82
N GLU A 112 31.31 19.85 17.49
CA GLU A 112 32.57 19.59 16.74
C GLU A 112 33.41 20.84 16.42
N HIS A 113 33.19 21.98 17.08
CA HIS A 113 33.97 23.21 16.84
C HIS A 113 34.45 23.94 18.11
N ILE A 114 34.79 23.20 19.18
CA ILE A 114 35.69 23.72 20.21
C ILE A 114 37.13 23.36 19.83
#